data_AF-A0A7S4SL29-F1
#
_entry.id   AF-A0A7S4SL29-F1
#
_cell.length_a   1.000
_cell.length_b   1.000
_cell.length_c   1.000
_cell.angle_alpha   90.00
_cell.angle_beta   90.00
_cell.angle_gamma   90.00
#
_symmetry.space_group_name_H-M   'P 1'
#
loop_
_entity.id
_entity.type
_entity.pdbx_description
1 polymer ?
#
loop_
_entity_poly.entity_id
_entity_poly.type
_entity_poly.pdbx_seq_one_letter_code
_entity_poly.pdbx_strand_id
1 'polypeptide(L)'
;AEKNGRDVTLVQLTDLFKGSKNKNSTKFIILSKLSGYGKGSKYSKQDIDRIAHTMVFEGILEEISEQAGNGFSADYVHLGRNSDPVMNGQRTFYVDFSRKAPPPPKTPKKAKTDGASNDVTTTTRKKQSKKSKTASQSDKKGKTVVIRNGKFYVPDADDFENGNENFDEDDFGLGTFAHRVGSKACNAQNKAVLPKEQTQMLVDRIKKLVSLWADEERMNGNKVFYWNIMNTDAMNTIAAQVPTPMEELSLFGIPGEHIERENGVRLIKSIRSFVELENLQK
;
A
#
# COMPACT_ATOMS: atom_id res chain seq x y z
N ALA A 1 4.57 27.82 31.78
CA ALA A 1 5.07 26.44 31.68
C ALA A 1 5.86 26.33 30.39
N GLU A 2 7.16 26.08 30.47
CA GLU A 2 8.09 26.08 29.33
C GLU A 2 7.69 25.04 28.28
N LYS A 3 7.23 25.50 27.11
CA LYS A 3 7.13 24.70 25.88
C LYS A 3 8.53 24.46 25.28
N ASN A 4 9.41 23.84 26.06
CA ASN A 4 10.78 23.47 25.62
C ASN A 4 10.90 21.98 25.28
N GLY A 5 9.77 21.29 25.09
CA GLY A 5 9.75 19.98 24.42
C GLY A 5 9.76 20.23 22.91
N ARG A 6 10.84 19.87 22.23
CA ARG A 6 10.83 19.82 20.76
C ARG A 6 9.96 18.64 20.38
N ASP A 7 8.73 18.92 19.97
CA ASP A 7 7.81 17.88 19.53
C ASP A 7 8.39 17.19 18.29
N VAL A 8 8.18 15.89 18.21
CA VAL A 8 8.78 15.01 17.20
C VAL A 8 7.65 14.43 16.36
N THR A 9 7.77 14.52 15.03
CA THR A 9 6.80 13.88 14.14
C THR A 9 7.03 12.37 14.08
N LEU A 10 6.02 11.59 13.69
CA LEU A 10 6.13 10.12 13.64
C LEU A 10 7.28 9.67 12.72
N VAL A 11 7.48 10.38 11.61
CA VAL A 11 8.57 10.13 10.66
C VAL A 11 9.94 10.37 11.31
N GLN A 12 10.08 11.44 12.09
CA GLN A 12 11.32 11.72 12.81
C GLN A 12 11.56 10.67 13.91
N LEU A 13 10.52 10.25 14.62
CA LEU A 13 10.59 9.22 15.65
C LEU A 13 11.11 7.90 15.09
N THR A 14 10.56 7.42 13.97
CA THR A 14 11.00 6.17 13.34
C THR A 14 12.42 6.26 12.80
N ASP A 15 12.82 7.41 12.25
CA ASP A 15 14.19 7.67 11.80
C ASP A 15 15.20 7.65 12.95
N LEU A 16 14.87 8.28 14.08
CA LEU A 16 15.71 8.30 15.28
C LEU A 16 15.83 6.91 15.90
N PHE A 17 14.71 6.18 16.00
CA PHE A 17 14.72 4.81 16.52
C PHE A 17 15.57 3.89 15.64
N LYS A 18 15.49 4.02 14.31
CA LYS A 18 16.35 3.30 13.37
C LYS A 18 17.84 3.65 13.51
N GLY A 19 18.15 4.87 13.97
CA GLY A 19 19.52 5.39 14.02
C GLY A 19 19.94 6.09 12.72
N SER A 20 18.97 6.65 11.98
CA SER A 20 19.27 7.44 10.79
C SER A 20 20.08 8.69 11.16
N LYS A 21 21.03 9.06 10.29
CA LYS A 21 21.84 10.28 10.42
C LYS A 21 21.30 11.43 9.55
N ASN A 22 20.05 11.31 9.10
CA ASN A 22 19.41 12.34 8.29
C ASN A 22 19.43 13.68 9.03
N LYS A 23 19.99 14.71 8.39
CA LYS A 23 20.11 16.05 8.98
C LYS A 23 18.75 16.59 9.38
N ASN A 24 17.70 16.37 8.57
CA ASN A 24 16.36 16.89 8.85
C ASN A 24 15.77 16.35 10.16
N SER A 25 16.02 15.07 10.48
CA SER A 25 15.50 14.42 11.69
C SER A 25 16.38 14.64 12.92
N THR A 26 17.61 15.12 12.75
CA THR A 26 18.62 15.24 13.83
C THR A 26 19.07 16.68 14.11
N LYS A 27 18.74 17.64 13.24
CA LYS A 27 19.23 19.04 13.30
C LYS A 27 18.98 19.71 14.64
N PHE A 28 17.88 19.38 15.28
CA PHE A 28 17.45 20.00 16.53
C PHE A 28 17.34 18.97 17.67
N ILE A 29 18.02 17.83 17.61
CA ILE A 29 17.92 16.82 18.68
C ILE A 29 19.31 16.48 19.20
N ILE A 30 19.46 16.55 20.52
CA ILE A 30 20.71 16.17 21.19
C ILE A 30 20.74 14.63 21.28
N LEU A 31 21.34 14.01 20.27
CA LEU A 31 21.43 12.55 20.12
C LEU A 31 22.02 11.85 21.35
N SER A 32 22.96 12.49 22.05
CA SER A 32 23.63 11.91 23.23
C SER A 32 22.72 11.71 24.44
N LYS A 33 21.56 12.39 24.49
CA LYS A 33 20.59 12.25 25.57
C LYS A 33 19.48 11.24 25.27
N LEU A 34 19.41 10.73 24.03
CA LEU A 34 18.30 9.88 23.59
C LEU A 34 18.64 8.40 23.81
N SER A 35 18.16 7.83 24.92
CA SER A 35 18.41 6.42 25.32
C SER A 35 17.89 5.37 24.34
N GLY A 36 17.09 5.77 23.34
CA GLY A 36 16.50 4.92 22.31
C GLY A 36 17.12 5.03 20.92
N TYR A 37 18.07 5.94 20.69
CA TYR A 37 18.62 6.18 19.37
C TYR A 37 19.32 4.92 18.81
N GLY A 38 18.94 4.50 17.61
CA GLY A 38 19.54 3.35 16.93
C GLY A 38 19.19 1.96 17.49
N LYS A 39 18.33 1.86 18.52
CA LYS A 39 17.88 0.56 19.05
C LYS A 39 17.09 -0.26 18.03
N GLY A 40 16.49 0.42 17.04
CA GLY A 40 15.76 -0.18 15.93
C GLY A 40 16.63 -0.60 14.74
N SER A 41 17.96 -0.45 14.80
CA SER A 41 18.87 -0.68 13.66
C SER A 41 18.80 -2.08 13.03
N LYS A 42 18.34 -3.08 13.80
CA LYS A 42 18.13 -4.47 13.34
C LYS A 42 16.87 -4.67 12.49
N TYR A 43 15.91 -3.73 12.54
CA TYR A 43 14.65 -3.83 11.81
C TYR A 43 14.73 -3.08 10.48
N SER A 44 13.98 -3.54 9.48
CA SER A 44 13.85 -2.79 8.23
C SER A 44 13.06 -1.48 8.49
N LYS A 45 13.23 -0.47 7.62
CA LYS A 45 12.46 0.79 7.76
C LYS A 45 10.96 0.52 7.74
N GLN A 46 10.53 -0.36 6.83
CA GLN A 46 9.13 -0.75 6.68
C GLN A 46 8.59 -1.39 7.97
N ASP A 47 9.37 -2.25 8.63
CA ASP A 47 8.95 -2.87 9.89
C ASP A 47 8.83 -1.85 11.02
N ILE A 48 9.77 -0.89 11.10
CA ILE A 48 9.72 0.18 12.11
C ILE A 48 8.49 1.07 11.89
N ASP A 49 8.21 1.45 10.64
CA ASP A 49 7.05 2.27 10.31
C ASP A 49 5.74 1.51 10.64
N ARG A 50 5.67 0.20 10.35
CA ARG A 50 4.55 -0.66 10.77
C ARG A 50 4.38 -0.66 12.28
N ILE A 51 5.46 -0.87 13.05
CA ILE A 51 5.41 -0.85 14.51
C ILE A 51 4.85 0.49 15.01
N ALA A 52 5.36 1.61 14.49
CA ALA A 52 4.94 2.94 14.92
C ALA A 52 3.47 3.21 14.60
N HIS A 53 2.99 2.85 13.41
CA HIS A 53 1.57 2.99 13.06
C HIS A 53 0.67 2.07 13.90
N THR A 54 1.12 0.84 14.22
CA THR A 54 0.37 -0.02 15.15
C THR A 54 0.30 0.59 16.55
N MET A 55 1.36 1.25 17.02
CA MET A 55 1.33 1.96 18.31
C MET A 55 0.33 3.13 18.30
N VAL A 56 0.22 3.87 17.19
CA VAL A 56 -0.80 4.92 17.03
C VAL A 56 -2.21 4.31 17.01
N PHE A 57 -2.41 3.25 16.22
CA PHE A 57 -3.71 2.56 16.12
C PHE A 57 -4.20 1.99 17.46
N GLU A 58 -3.29 1.42 18.26
CA GLU A 58 -3.58 0.92 19.61
C GLU A 58 -3.74 2.03 20.66
N GLY A 59 -3.57 3.31 20.28
CA GLY A 59 -3.66 4.46 21.18
C GLY A 59 -2.53 4.52 22.22
N ILE A 60 -1.40 3.88 21.94
CA ILE A 60 -0.17 3.97 22.75
C ILE A 60 0.54 5.29 22.42
N LEU A 61 0.54 5.66 21.14
CA LEU A 61 0.96 6.97 20.65
C LEU A 61 -0.27 7.70 20.09
N GLU A 62 -0.22 9.02 20.10
CA GLU A 62 -1.26 9.88 19.53
C GLU A 62 -0.60 10.91 18.61
N GLU A 63 -1.22 11.17 17.45
CA GLU A 63 -0.78 12.21 16.52
C GLU A 63 -1.69 13.43 16.67
N ILE A 64 -1.14 14.54 17.16
CA ILE A 64 -1.86 15.79 17.36
C ILE A 64 -1.43 16.77 16.27
N SER A 65 -2.38 17.27 15.51
CA SER A 65 -2.12 18.29 14.49
C SER A 65 -1.96 19.65 15.15
N GLU A 66 -0.78 20.24 15.03
CA GLU A 66 -0.50 21.60 15.47
C GLU A 66 -0.24 22.50 14.27
N GLN A 67 -0.91 23.66 14.25
CA GLN A 67 -0.66 24.69 13.25
C GLN A 67 0.57 25.49 13.64
N ALA A 68 1.64 25.39 12.85
CA ALA A 68 2.81 26.23 13.00
C ALA A 68 2.47 27.69 12.61
N GLY A 69 3.19 28.66 13.19
CA GLY A 69 2.93 30.09 12.99
C GLY A 69 3.05 30.61 11.55
N ASN A 70 3.50 29.77 10.62
CA ASN A 70 3.56 30.05 9.19
C ASN A 70 2.35 29.48 8.40
N GLY A 71 1.31 28.99 9.08
CA GLY A 71 0.10 28.46 8.48
C GLY A 71 0.18 27.01 8.02
N PHE A 72 1.33 26.35 8.17
CA PHE A 72 1.47 24.91 7.89
C PHE A 72 1.06 24.10 9.13
N SER A 73 0.25 23.07 8.96
CA SER A 73 0.00 22.08 10.01
C SER A 73 1.05 20.98 9.96
N ALA A 74 1.43 20.48 11.13
CA ALA A 74 2.26 19.29 11.28
C ALA A 74 1.69 18.42 12.39
N ASP A 75 1.76 17.10 12.19
CA ASP A 75 1.27 16.13 13.16
C ASP A 75 2.44 15.67 14.04
N TYR A 76 2.32 15.97 15.33
CA TYR A 76 3.33 15.67 16.35
C TYR A 76 2.90 14.49 17.21
N VAL A 77 3.88 13.70 17.65
CA VAL A 77 3.62 12.48 18.41
C VAL A 77 3.65 12.76 19.91
N HIS A 78 2.57 12.36 20.58
CA HIS A 78 2.42 12.39 22.02
C HIS A 78 2.17 10.98 22.58
N LEU A 79 2.29 10.84 23.90
CA LEU A 79 1.88 9.62 24.59
C LEU A 79 0.34 9.56 24.59
N GLY A 80 -0.20 8.47 24.06
CA GLY A 80 -1.65 8.25 24.04
C GLY A 80 -2.18 7.68 25.35
N ARG A 81 -3.50 7.53 25.44
CA ARG A 81 -4.20 7.01 26.64
C ARG A 81 -3.74 5.62 27.08
N ASN A 82 -3.25 4.79 26.16
CA ASN A 82 -2.81 3.43 26.44
C ASN A 82 -1.28 3.32 26.67
N SER A 83 -0.56 4.44 26.80
CA SER A 83 0.89 4.44 27.01
C SER A 83 1.32 3.93 28.38
N ASP A 84 0.71 4.42 29.47
CA ASP A 84 1.11 4.07 30.84
C ASP A 84 1.05 2.56 31.14
N PRO A 85 -0.03 1.82 30.78
CA PRO A 85 -0.06 0.37 31.00
C PRO A 85 1.03 -0.38 30.24
N VAL A 86 1.43 0.10 29.06
CA VAL A 86 2.50 -0.52 28.27
C VAL A 86 3.87 -0.22 28.87
N MET A 87 4.11 1.03 29.31
CA MET A 87 5.36 1.43 29.97
C MET A 87 5.57 0.72 31.31
N ASN A 88 4.48 0.46 32.04
CA ASN A 88 4.49 -0.28 33.31
C ASN A 88 4.50 -1.82 33.13
N GLY A 89 4.47 -2.31 31.88
CA GLY A 89 4.46 -3.75 31.59
C GLY A 89 3.15 -4.47 31.91
N GLN A 90 2.06 -3.72 32.17
CA GLN A 90 0.72 -4.27 32.42
C GLN A 90 0.02 -4.68 31.12
N ARG A 91 0.38 -4.05 29.99
CA ARG A 91 -0.16 -4.36 28.66
C ARG A 91 0.97 -4.64 27.68
N THR A 92 0.77 -5.65 26.85
CA THR A 92 1.62 -5.94 25.68
C THR A 92 0.80 -5.70 24.41
N PHE A 93 1.48 -5.37 23.31
CA PHE A 93 0.87 -5.24 22.00
C PHE A 93 1.66 -6.07 20.99
N TYR A 94 0.98 -6.52 19.93
CA TYR A 94 1.55 -7.38 18.91
C TYR A 94 1.55 -6.66 17.56
N VAL A 95 2.61 -6.87 16.79
CA VAL A 95 2.74 -6.35 15.43
C VAL A 95 2.94 -7.53 14.49
N ASP A 96 2.07 -7.64 13.50
CA ASP A 96 2.21 -8.68 12.47
C ASP A 96 3.19 -8.23 11.38
N PHE A 97 4.14 -9.11 11.07
CA PHE A 97 5.10 -8.90 10.01
C PHE A 97 4.85 -9.93 8.92
N SER A 98 4.43 -9.46 7.74
CA SER A 98 4.32 -10.31 6.55
C SER A 98 5.67 -10.98 6.27
N ARG A 99 5.79 -12.25 6.64
CA ARG A 99 6.97 -13.04 6.27
C ARG A 99 6.90 -13.23 4.76
N LYS A 100 7.97 -12.85 4.05
CA LYS A 100 8.12 -13.24 2.65
C LYS A 100 8.00 -14.77 2.62
N ALA A 101 7.04 -15.27 1.86
CA ALA A 101 6.86 -16.70 1.69
C ALA A 101 8.22 -17.31 1.28
N PRO A 102 8.62 -18.45 1.88
CA PRO A 102 9.84 -19.12 1.46
C PRO A 102 9.77 -19.33 -0.07
N PRO A 103 10.87 -19.07 -0.79
CA PRO A 103 10.87 -19.25 -2.24
C PRO A 103 10.41 -20.68 -2.55
N PRO A 104 9.56 -20.88 -3.57
CA PRO A 104 9.07 -22.21 -3.90
C PRO A 104 10.27 -23.15 -4.13
N PRO A 105 10.20 -24.41 -3.68
CA PRO A 105 11.29 -25.36 -3.84
C PRO A 105 11.65 -25.44 -5.33
N LYS A 106 12.90 -25.10 -5.65
CA LYS A 106 13.42 -25.17 -7.02
C LYS A 106 13.22 -26.62 -7.48
N THR A 107 12.38 -26.82 -8.48
CA THR A 107 12.23 -28.12 -9.12
C THR A 107 13.59 -28.56 -9.65
N PRO A 108 14.03 -29.81 -9.39
CA PRO A 108 15.29 -30.29 -9.89
C PRO A 108 15.24 -30.26 -11.42
N LYS A 109 16.16 -29.49 -12.03
CA LYS A 109 16.39 -29.54 -13.47
C LYS A 109 16.70 -30.99 -13.83
N LYS A 110 15.81 -31.64 -14.58
CA LYS A 110 16.07 -32.95 -15.19
C LYS A 110 17.38 -32.85 -15.96
N ALA A 111 18.37 -33.63 -15.53
CA ALA A 111 19.58 -33.86 -16.28
C ALA A 111 19.19 -34.47 -17.64
N LYS A 112 19.64 -33.84 -18.72
CA LYS A 112 19.68 -34.46 -20.04
C LYS A 112 20.93 -35.35 -20.09
N THR A 113 20.74 -36.65 -19.95
CA THR A 113 21.53 -37.71 -20.62
C THR A 113 21.17 -37.68 -22.11
N ASP A 114 22.01 -37.94 -23.11
CA ASP A 114 23.43 -38.30 -23.28
C ASP A 114 23.84 -37.84 -24.69
N GLY A 115 25.14 -37.63 -24.92
CA GLY A 115 25.67 -37.32 -26.24
C GLY A 115 27.20 -37.24 -26.23
N ALA A 116 27.83 -38.42 -26.18
CA ALA A 116 29.27 -38.57 -26.22
C ALA A 116 29.88 -38.11 -27.57
N SER A 117 30.98 -37.36 -27.50
CA SER A 117 32.17 -37.61 -28.32
C SER A 117 33.39 -36.92 -27.70
N ASN A 118 34.47 -37.70 -27.65
CA ASN A 118 35.78 -37.33 -27.13
C ASN A 118 36.45 -36.28 -28.03
N ASP A 119 37.24 -35.36 -27.47
CA ASP A 119 38.65 -35.29 -27.84
C ASP A 119 39.52 -34.57 -26.79
N VAL A 120 40.77 -35.01 -26.79
CA VAL A 120 41.96 -34.76 -25.98
C VAL A 120 42.38 -33.26 -26.09
N THR A 121 42.89 -32.58 -25.06
CA THR A 121 44.34 -32.50 -24.75
C THR A 121 44.60 -31.69 -23.46
N THR A 122 45.37 -32.31 -22.56
CA THR A 122 46.44 -31.82 -21.67
C THR A 122 46.82 -30.32 -21.81
N THR A 123 46.99 -29.51 -20.76
CA THR A 123 48.25 -29.48 -19.96
C THR A 123 48.12 -28.79 -18.59
N THR A 124 48.78 -29.45 -17.64
CA THR A 124 49.36 -29.00 -16.37
C THR A 124 49.95 -27.58 -16.31
N ARG A 125 49.77 -26.87 -15.19
CA ARG A 125 50.89 -26.54 -14.26
C ARG A 125 50.44 -25.94 -12.93
N LYS A 126 51.16 -26.38 -11.91
CA LYS A 126 51.03 -26.10 -10.49
C LYS A 126 51.86 -24.86 -10.11
N LYS A 127 51.46 -24.26 -8.98
CA LYS A 127 52.28 -23.67 -7.88
C LYS A 127 52.56 -22.15 -7.83
N GLN A 128 52.24 -21.63 -6.63
CA GLN A 128 52.95 -20.62 -5.81
C GLN A 128 52.89 -19.16 -6.30
N SER A 129 52.89 -18.12 -5.47
CA SER A 129 52.74 -17.88 -4.02
C SER A 129 52.79 -16.34 -3.80
N LYS A 130 52.41 -15.89 -2.59
CA LYS A 130 52.79 -14.61 -1.93
C LYS A 130 52.09 -13.29 -2.32
N LYS A 131 51.19 -12.86 -1.43
CA LYS A 131 51.28 -11.68 -0.55
C LYS A 131 51.72 -10.33 -1.15
N SER A 132 50.78 -9.40 -1.31
CA SER A 132 50.97 -7.98 -0.96
C SER A 132 49.64 -7.28 -0.68
N LYS A 133 49.60 -6.57 0.45
CA LYS A 133 48.62 -5.54 0.82
C LYS A 133 48.70 -4.40 -0.22
N THR A 134 47.58 -3.79 -0.64
CA THR A 134 47.20 -2.39 -0.37
C THR A 134 45.83 -2.05 -0.98
N ALA A 135 45.03 -1.29 -0.22
CA ALA A 135 43.91 -0.42 -0.58
C ALA A 135 43.23 -0.55 -1.97
N SER A 136 41.99 -1.06 -1.97
CA SER A 136 41.01 -0.79 -3.04
C SER A 136 39.95 0.17 -2.54
N GLN A 137 40.07 1.44 -2.94
CA GLN A 137 38.96 2.38 -3.02
C GLN A 137 37.90 1.79 -3.95
N SER A 138 36.67 1.62 -3.48
CA SER A 138 35.50 1.40 -4.33
C SER A 138 34.72 2.69 -4.41
N ASP A 139 34.74 3.27 -5.60
CA ASP A 139 34.08 4.49 -6.00
C ASP A 139 32.56 4.46 -5.78
N LYS A 140 32.08 5.56 -5.20
CA LYS A 140 30.68 5.95 -5.16
C LYS A 140 30.31 6.61 -6.49
N LYS A 141 29.42 6.01 -7.29
CA LYS A 141 28.72 6.76 -8.34
C LYS A 141 27.64 7.65 -7.71
N GLY A 142 28.05 8.85 -7.30
CA GLY A 142 27.15 9.99 -7.09
C GLY A 142 26.82 10.64 -8.42
N LYS A 143 25.53 10.93 -8.66
CA LYS A 143 25.09 11.80 -9.75
C LYS A 143 25.65 13.20 -9.52
N THR A 144 26.46 13.67 -10.45
CA THR A 144 27.02 15.02 -10.47
C THR A 144 26.03 15.96 -11.15
N VAL A 145 25.66 17.03 -10.46
CA VAL A 145 25.01 18.20 -11.04
C VAL A 145 26.14 19.10 -11.57
N VAL A 146 26.15 19.37 -12.88
CA VAL A 146 27.14 20.26 -13.48
C VAL A 146 26.52 21.65 -13.64
N ILE A 147 27.11 22.64 -12.99
CA ILE A 147 26.80 24.05 -13.17
C ILE A 147 27.80 24.59 -14.19
N ARG A 148 27.34 25.03 -15.37
CA ARG A 148 28.13 25.81 -16.32
C ARG A 148 27.49 27.18 -16.51
N ASN A 149 28.28 28.23 -16.28
CA ASN A 149 27.97 29.63 -16.59
C ASN A 149 26.63 30.17 -16.08
N GLY A 150 26.22 29.80 -14.87
CA GLY A 150 25.24 30.56 -14.08
C GLY A 150 23.83 30.72 -14.66
N LYS A 151 23.41 29.88 -15.62
CA LYS A 151 22.03 29.85 -16.11
C LYS A 151 21.43 28.45 -15.97
N PHE A 152 20.22 28.41 -15.41
CA PHE A 152 19.39 27.22 -15.27
C PHE A 152 18.72 26.94 -16.62
N TYR A 153 18.84 25.73 -17.15
CA TYR A 153 18.12 25.31 -18.36
C TYR A 153 17.10 24.24 -17.97
N VAL A 154 15.83 24.52 -18.26
CA VAL A 154 14.74 23.54 -18.26
C VAL A 154 14.49 23.25 -19.75
N PRO A 155 14.54 22.01 -20.23
CA PRO A 155 14.22 21.72 -21.62
C PRO A 155 12.75 22.03 -21.90
N ASP A 156 12.49 22.66 -23.05
CA ASP A 156 11.14 22.95 -23.54
C ASP A 156 10.38 21.65 -23.85
N ALA A 157 9.11 21.67 -23.50
CA ALA A 157 8.19 20.53 -23.56
C ALA A 157 7.48 20.49 -24.91
N ASP A 158 8.19 20.22 -26.01
CA ASP A 158 7.58 20.12 -27.35
C ASP A 158 8.20 19.00 -28.21
N ASP A 159 8.53 17.85 -27.62
CA ASP A 159 9.02 16.66 -28.35
C ASP A 159 8.47 15.33 -27.76
N PHE A 160 7.14 15.22 -27.67
CA PHE A 160 6.47 13.92 -27.59
C PHE A 160 5.65 13.70 -28.85
N GLU A 161 6.33 13.35 -29.93
CA GLU A 161 5.70 12.70 -31.07
C GLU A 161 5.11 11.35 -30.63
N ASN A 162 3.78 11.33 -30.58
CA ASN A 162 2.89 10.32 -31.15
C ASN A 162 3.48 8.91 -31.36
N GLY A 163 3.61 8.15 -30.26
CA GLY A 163 3.75 6.70 -30.27
C GLY A 163 2.42 6.04 -29.95
N ASN A 164 1.67 5.68 -30.98
CA ASN A 164 0.56 4.72 -30.91
C ASN A 164 1.13 3.34 -30.56
N GLU A 165 1.29 3.08 -29.27
CA GLU A 165 1.63 1.75 -28.76
C GLU A 165 0.33 1.05 -28.35
N ASN A 166 -0.07 0.07 -29.16
CA ASN A 166 -0.98 -0.98 -28.75
C ASN A 166 -0.42 -1.61 -27.47
N PHE A 167 -1.02 -1.26 -26.34
CA PHE A 167 -0.77 -1.89 -25.07
C PHE A 167 -1.51 -3.22 -25.07
N ASP A 168 -0.82 -4.29 -25.49
CA ASP A 168 -1.29 -5.66 -25.32
C ASP A 168 -1.53 -5.90 -23.82
N GLU A 169 -2.81 -5.90 -23.43
CA GLU A 169 -3.29 -6.30 -22.11
C GLU A 169 -3.17 -7.81 -21.93
N ASP A 170 -1.95 -8.33 -21.92
CA ASP A 170 -1.67 -9.71 -21.53
C ASP A 170 -0.72 -9.72 -20.32
N ASP A 171 -1.21 -10.31 -19.23
CA ASP A 171 -0.43 -10.88 -18.12
C ASP A 171 0.01 -9.96 -16.95
N PHE A 172 -0.97 -9.31 -16.30
CA PHE A 172 -0.88 -9.08 -14.85
C PHE A 172 -1.72 -10.12 -14.10
N GLY A 173 -1.11 -11.28 -13.86
CA GLY A 173 -1.64 -12.34 -13.00
C GLY A 173 -1.88 -11.86 -11.56
N LEU A 174 -3.08 -11.34 -11.31
CA LEU A 174 -3.63 -11.11 -9.99
C LEU A 174 -3.96 -12.47 -9.35
N GLY A 175 -2.99 -12.99 -8.60
CA GLY A 175 -3.12 -14.18 -7.78
C GLY A 175 -4.29 -14.04 -6.81
N THR A 176 -5.35 -14.79 -7.08
CA THR A 176 -6.53 -14.98 -6.24
C THR A 176 -6.12 -15.67 -4.93
N PHE A 177 -6.11 -14.93 -3.83
CA PHE A 177 -6.00 -15.50 -2.49
C PHE A 177 -7.33 -16.15 -2.10
N ALA A 178 -7.46 -17.43 -2.44
CA ALA A 178 -8.52 -18.29 -1.93
C ALA A 178 -8.32 -18.54 -0.43
N HIS A 179 -8.97 -17.76 0.42
CA HIS A 179 -9.20 -18.11 1.81
C HIS A 179 -10.14 -19.32 1.87
N ARG A 180 -9.60 -20.52 2.12
CA ARG A 180 -10.39 -21.68 2.55
C ARG A 180 -10.77 -21.49 4.01
N VAL A 181 -11.94 -20.90 4.25
CA VAL A 181 -12.67 -21.05 5.52
C VAL A 181 -13.74 -22.11 5.28
N GLY A 182 -13.60 -23.24 5.95
CA GLY A 182 -14.61 -24.29 5.93
C GLY A 182 -15.84 -23.84 6.69
N SER A 183 -16.91 -23.52 5.96
CA SER A 183 -18.29 -23.54 6.45
C SER A 183 -19.21 -23.86 5.28
N LYS A 184 -19.70 -25.10 5.25
CA LYS A 184 -20.84 -25.49 4.43
C LYS A 184 -22.07 -24.74 4.95
N ALA A 185 -22.39 -23.61 4.34
CA ALA A 185 -23.73 -23.06 4.31
C ALA A 185 -24.11 -22.93 2.83
N CYS A 186 -24.66 -24.00 2.29
CA CYS A 186 -25.39 -23.97 1.03
C CYS A 186 -26.65 -23.12 1.23
N ASN A 187 -26.54 -21.81 1.03
CA ASN A 187 -27.72 -20.98 0.78
C ASN A 187 -28.04 -21.08 -0.71
N ALA A 188 -28.85 -22.09 -1.03
CA ALA A 188 -29.52 -22.20 -2.30
C ALA A 188 -30.40 -20.96 -2.53
N GLN A 189 -30.49 -20.51 -3.79
CA GLN A 189 -31.50 -19.58 -4.36
C GLN A 189 -31.09 -18.15 -4.77
N ASN A 190 -29.82 -17.84 -5.03
CA ASN A 190 -29.51 -16.65 -5.85
C ASN A 190 -29.11 -17.07 -7.26
N LYS A 191 -30.10 -17.39 -8.10
CA LYS A 191 -29.89 -17.46 -9.55
C LYS A 191 -29.51 -16.05 -9.99
N ALA A 192 -28.29 -15.87 -10.48
CA ALA A 192 -27.89 -14.61 -11.10
C ALA A 192 -28.89 -14.27 -12.21
N VAL A 193 -29.50 -13.09 -12.14
CA VAL A 193 -30.53 -12.65 -13.07
C VAL A 193 -29.89 -12.22 -14.39
N LEU A 194 -28.65 -11.72 -14.34
CA LEU A 194 -27.91 -11.24 -15.50
C LEU A 194 -26.88 -12.26 -16.04
N PRO A 195 -26.64 -12.27 -17.36
CA PRO A 195 -25.44 -12.82 -17.97
C PRO A 195 -24.16 -12.20 -17.40
N LYS A 196 -23.09 -13.00 -17.31
CA LYS A 196 -21.81 -12.60 -16.68
C LYS A 196 -21.21 -11.33 -17.27
N GLU A 197 -21.31 -11.15 -18.59
CA GLU A 197 -20.77 -9.99 -19.30
C GLU A 197 -21.46 -8.70 -18.89
N GLN A 198 -22.80 -8.71 -18.85
CA GLN A 198 -23.61 -7.57 -18.40
C GLN A 198 -23.45 -7.32 -16.91
N THR A 199 -23.29 -8.38 -16.09
CA THR A 199 -22.97 -8.23 -14.68
C THR A 199 -21.67 -7.45 -14.52
N GLN A 200 -20.62 -7.79 -15.27
CA GLN A 200 -19.33 -7.10 -15.18
C GLN A 200 -19.44 -5.63 -15.59
N MET A 201 -20.14 -5.33 -16.70
CA MET A 201 -20.39 -3.94 -17.13
C MET A 201 -21.13 -3.13 -16.05
N LEU A 202 -22.11 -3.75 -15.38
CA LEU A 202 -22.83 -3.11 -14.29
C LEU A 202 -21.94 -2.92 -13.05
N VAL A 203 -21.08 -3.89 -12.71
CA VAL A 203 -20.09 -3.75 -11.63
C VAL A 203 -19.15 -2.58 -11.90
N ASP A 204 -18.62 -2.44 -13.12
CA ASP A 204 -17.71 -1.36 -13.48
C ASP A 204 -18.41 0.00 -13.41
N ARG A 205 -19.68 0.06 -13.84
CA ARG A 205 -20.52 1.26 -13.71
C ARG A 205 -20.79 1.63 -12.25
N ILE A 206 -21.11 0.65 -11.39
CA ILE A 206 -21.29 0.85 -9.95
C ILE A 206 -19.98 1.32 -9.32
N LYS A 207 -18.85 0.69 -9.65
CA LYS A 207 -17.52 1.06 -9.14
C LYS A 207 -17.16 2.50 -9.50
N LYS A 208 -17.41 2.93 -10.75
CA LYS A 208 -17.19 4.32 -11.18
C LYS A 208 -18.06 5.29 -10.37
N LEU A 209 -19.33 4.93 -10.13
CA LEU A 209 -20.25 5.75 -9.35
C LEU A 209 -19.79 5.90 -7.89
N VAL A 210 -19.40 4.80 -7.24
CA VAL A 210 -18.92 4.82 -5.85
C VAL A 210 -17.59 5.56 -5.72
N SER A 211 -16.70 5.47 -6.72
CA SER A 211 -15.48 6.29 -6.77
C SER A 211 -15.78 7.79 -6.83
N LEU A 212 -16.76 8.21 -7.65
CA LEU A 212 -17.18 9.62 -7.71
C LEU A 212 -17.73 10.11 -6.37
N TRP A 213 -18.48 9.28 -5.65
CA TRP A 213 -18.96 9.63 -4.30
C TRP A 213 -17.82 9.76 -3.30
N ALA A 214 -16.84 8.86 -3.33
CA ALA A 214 -15.67 8.98 -2.47
C ALA A 214 -14.89 10.28 -2.75
N ASP A 215 -14.79 10.70 -4.01
CA ASP A 215 -14.19 11.98 -4.36
C ASP A 215 -15.04 13.18 -3.89
N GLU A 216 -16.37 13.11 -4.00
CA GLU A 216 -17.30 14.14 -3.46
C GLU A 216 -17.12 14.29 -1.93
N GLU A 217 -17.06 13.16 -1.20
CA GLU A 217 -16.79 13.14 0.24
C GLU A 217 -15.42 13.75 0.57
N ARG A 218 -14.39 13.46 -0.23
CA ARG A 218 -13.05 14.05 -0.07
C ARG A 218 -13.05 15.55 -0.29
N MET A 219 -13.84 16.05 -1.24
CA MET A 219 -14.00 17.49 -1.47
C MET A 219 -14.73 18.18 -0.31
N ASN A 220 -15.60 17.45 0.40
CA ASN A 220 -16.25 17.92 1.63
C ASN A 220 -15.34 17.84 2.88
N GLY A 221 -14.10 17.40 2.73
CA GLY A 221 -13.11 17.27 3.81
C GLY A 221 -13.10 15.91 4.52
N ASN A 222 -13.94 14.96 4.10
CA ASN A 222 -13.99 13.63 4.68
C ASN A 222 -12.95 12.71 4.01
N LYS A 223 -12.14 12.00 4.81
CA LYS A 223 -11.16 11.04 4.29
C LYS A 223 -11.82 9.69 4.01
N VAL A 224 -12.64 9.62 2.97
CA VAL A 224 -13.37 8.40 2.57
C VAL A 224 -12.79 7.85 1.28
N PHE A 225 -12.62 6.53 1.21
CA PHE A 225 -12.28 5.82 -0.03
C PHE A 225 -13.49 5.00 -0.50
N TYR A 226 -13.52 4.64 -1.79
CA TYR A 226 -14.67 3.92 -2.37
C TYR A 226 -14.96 2.58 -1.67
N TRP A 227 -13.92 1.87 -1.20
CA TRP A 227 -14.08 0.60 -0.47
C TRP A 227 -14.63 0.79 0.95
N ASN A 228 -14.53 2.01 1.53
CA ASN A 228 -15.19 2.33 2.80
C ASN A 228 -16.70 2.53 2.61
N ILE A 229 -17.14 2.92 1.41
CA ILE A 229 -18.56 3.12 1.08
C ILE A 229 -19.20 1.79 0.69
N MET A 230 -18.54 1.00 -0.16
CA MET A 230 -19.09 -0.26 -0.66
C MET A 230 -17.97 -1.26 -0.96
N ASN A 231 -18.09 -2.47 -0.42
CA ASN A 231 -17.16 -3.56 -0.73
C ASN A 231 -17.40 -4.11 -2.15
N THR A 232 -16.36 -4.64 -2.79
CA THR A 232 -16.43 -5.28 -4.10
C THR A 232 -17.43 -6.44 -4.13
N ASP A 233 -17.53 -7.21 -3.05
CA ASP A 233 -18.51 -8.31 -2.94
C ASP A 233 -19.95 -7.81 -2.96
N ALA A 234 -20.22 -6.66 -2.33
CA ALA A 234 -21.53 -6.03 -2.36
C ALA A 234 -21.87 -5.51 -3.76
N MET A 235 -20.89 -4.88 -4.45
CA MET A 235 -21.07 -4.44 -5.85
C MET A 235 -21.42 -5.61 -6.77
N ASN A 236 -20.70 -6.73 -6.64
CA ASN A 236 -20.96 -7.96 -7.41
C ASN A 236 -22.35 -8.53 -7.12
N THR A 237 -22.76 -8.53 -5.85
CA THR A 237 -24.07 -9.05 -5.45
C THR A 237 -25.19 -8.17 -5.97
N ILE A 238 -25.06 -6.85 -5.86
CA ILE A 238 -26.02 -5.87 -6.41
C ILE A 238 -26.10 -6.01 -7.93
N ALA A 239 -24.98 -6.15 -8.62
CA ALA A 239 -24.96 -6.31 -10.07
C ALA A 239 -25.58 -7.65 -10.54
N ALA A 240 -25.46 -8.71 -9.74
CA ALA A 240 -26.06 -10.01 -10.05
C ALA A 240 -27.57 -10.07 -9.79
N GLN A 241 -28.06 -9.34 -8.77
CA GLN A 241 -29.46 -9.34 -8.34
C GLN A 241 -30.29 -8.23 -9.01
N VAL A 242 -29.65 -7.12 -9.38
CA VAL A 242 -30.28 -5.93 -9.97
C VAL A 242 -31.48 -5.47 -9.12
N PRO A 243 -31.23 -5.03 -7.87
CA PRO A 243 -32.29 -4.54 -7.00
C PRO A 243 -32.89 -3.26 -7.59
N THR A 244 -34.20 -3.24 -7.72
CA THR A 244 -34.95 -2.10 -8.27
C THR A 244 -35.63 -1.24 -7.19
N PRO A 245 -36.09 -1.77 -6.03
CA PRO A 245 -36.56 -0.96 -4.92
C PRO A 245 -35.44 -0.68 -3.90
N MET A 246 -35.62 0.38 -3.12
CA MET A 246 -34.69 0.75 -2.05
C MET A 246 -34.61 -0.30 -0.95
N GLU A 247 -35.72 -0.98 -0.67
CA GLU A 247 -35.84 -1.99 0.38
C GLU A 247 -34.98 -3.24 0.10
N GLU A 248 -34.76 -3.57 -1.18
CA GLU A 248 -33.87 -4.68 -1.55
C GLU A 248 -32.39 -4.31 -1.34
N LEU A 249 -32.03 -3.03 -1.47
CA LEU A 249 -30.65 -2.57 -1.34
C LEU A 249 -30.08 -2.71 0.08
N SER A 250 -30.91 -2.47 1.09
CA SER A 250 -30.50 -2.62 2.50
C SER A 250 -30.18 -4.08 2.85
N LEU A 251 -30.76 -5.04 2.13
CA LEU A 251 -30.48 -6.47 2.32
C LEU A 251 -29.06 -6.86 1.92
N PHE A 252 -28.39 -6.07 1.07
CA PHE A 252 -27.05 -6.37 0.56
C PHE A 252 -25.91 -5.83 1.43
N GLY A 253 -26.22 -5.36 2.64
CA GLY A 253 -25.22 -5.01 3.65
C GLY A 253 -24.42 -3.76 3.30
N ILE A 254 -25.07 -2.76 2.70
CA ILE A 254 -24.45 -1.44 2.49
C ILE A 254 -24.17 -0.84 3.86
N PRO A 255 -22.92 -0.47 4.17
CA PRO A 255 -22.58 0.05 5.49
C PRO A 255 -23.17 1.45 5.65
N GLY A 256 -24.17 1.58 6.54
CA GLY A 256 -24.61 2.86 7.11
C GLY A 256 -25.89 3.42 6.49
N GLU A 257 -26.88 3.65 7.36
CA GLU A 257 -28.20 4.22 7.02
C GLU A 257 -28.11 5.58 6.30
N HIS A 258 -27.04 6.34 6.55
CA HIS A 258 -26.78 7.63 5.91
C HIS A 258 -26.41 7.47 4.42
N ILE A 259 -25.53 6.50 4.12
CA ILE A 259 -25.11 6.20 2.74
C ILE A 259 -26.29 5.65 1.95
N GLU A 260 -27.12 4.81 2.57
CA GLU A 260 -28.33 4.27 1.93
C GLU A 260 -29.32 5.38 1.54
N ARG A 261 -29.56 6.36 2.41
CA ARG A 261 -30.53 7.44 2.13
C ARG A 261 -30.11 8.37 0.99
N GLU A 262 -28.86 8.84 1.01
CA GLU A 262 -28.41 9.83 0.02
C GLU A 262 -27.91 9.19 -1.27
N ASN A 263 -27.13 8.13 -1.16
CA ASN A 263 -26.47 7.49 -2.29
C ASN A 263 -27.28 6.34 -2.88
N GLY A 264 -28.17 5.71 -2.09
CA GLY A 264 -29.03 4.63 -2.57
C GLY A 264 -29.94 5.05 -3.73
N VAL A 265 -30.50 6.27 -3.69
CA VAL A 265 -31.37 6.76 -4.77
C VAL A 265 -30.59 6.93 -6.07
N ARG A 266 -29.37 7.47 -6.00
CA ARG A 266 -28.46 7.64 -7.14
C ARG A 266 -28.05 6.26 -7.70
N LEU A 267 -27.82 5.28 -6.82
CA LEU A 267 -27.49 3.90 -7.22
C LEU A 267 -28.63 3.24 -8.00
N ILE A 268 -29.84 3.25 -7.43
CA ILE A 268 -31.04 2.68 -8.06
C ILE A 268 -31.27 3.32 -9.42
N LYS A 269 -31.14 4.65 -9.52
CA LYS A 269 -31.29 5.36 -10.78
C LYS A 269 -30.25 4.92 -11.81
N SER A 270 -29.01 4.70 -11.40
CA SER A 270 -27.95 4.19 -12.27
C SER A 270 -28.23 2.76 -12.74
N ILE A 271 -28.69 1.88 -11.84
CA ILE A 271 -29.07 0.49 -12.15
C ILE A 271 -30.25 0.46 -13.12
N ARG A 272 -31.32 1.21 -12.85
CA ARG A 272 -32.50 1.30 -13.74
C ARG A 272 -32.12 1.80 -15.14
N SER A 273 -31.31 2.86 -15.21
CA SER A 273 -30.80 3.36 -16.48
C SER A 273 -29.97 2.31 -17.24
N PHE A 274 -29.21 1.47 -16.54
CA PHE A 274 -28.47 0.39 -17.18
C PHE A 274 -29.40 -0.70 -17.72
N VAL A 275 -30.39 -1.12 -16.94
CA VAL A 275 -31.42 -2.10 -17.35
C VAL A 275 -32.20 -1.62 -18.58
N GLU A 276 -32.56 -0.34 -18.63
CA GLU A 276 -33.22 0.29 -19.77
C GLU A 276 -32.34 0.31 -21.02
N LEU A 277 -31.04 0.64 -20.90
CA LEU A 277 -30.10 0.68 -22.03
C LEU A 277 -29.86 -0.71 -22.64
N GLU A 278 -29.72 -1.72 -21.79
CA GLU A 278 -29.48 -3.10 -22.22
C GLU A 278 -30.77 -3.83 -22.63
N ASN A 279 -31.94 -3.15 -22.57
CA ASN A 279 -33.26 -3.73 -22.82
C ASN A 279 -33.53 -5.01 -22.02
N LEU A 280 -33.05 -5.06 -20.77
CA LEU A 280 -33.18 -6.22 -19.91
C LEU A 280 -34.57 -6.26 -19.30
N GLN A 281 -35.45 -7.08 -19.87
CA GLN A 281 -36.72 -7.42 -19.22
C GLN A 281 -36.44 -8.39 -18.07
N LYS A 282 -36.86 -8.00 -16.88
CA LYS A 282 -36.78 -8.82 -15.66
C LYS A 282 -37.85 -9.90 -15.66
#